data_AF-A0A3D8MX01-F1
#
_entry.id   AF-A0A3D8MX01-F1
#
_cell.length_a   1.000
_cell.length_b   1.000
_cell.length_c   1.000
_cell.angle_alpha   90.00
_cell.angle_beta   90.00
_cell.angle_gamma   90.00
#
_symmetry.space_group_name_H-M   'P 1'
#
loop_
_entity.id
_entity.type
_entity.pdbx_description
1 polymer ?
#
loop_
_entity_poly.entity_id
_entity_poly.type
_entity_poly.pdbx_seq_one_letter_code
_entity_poly.pdbx_strand_id
1 'polypeptide(L)'
;MPSSHSPESATPEDARHRAHQELQRAYLLITYGHCTEALEACERAAELLPDHPLPLTLKGGILIASGQLPLAIRTLQQVKRTHRDDILASIYMAEACFLAGRHRRAWRVLDEIDPEALAQSPHAELALALRETWSQIPPDELPKPLQVNLDDESQPIA
;
A
#
# COMPACT_ATOMS: atom_id res chain seq x y z
N MET A 1 -0.07 -18.72 -44.93
CA MET A 1 -1.18 -18.63 -43.96
C MET A 1 -0.56 -18.68 -42.58
N PRO A 2 -0.34 -17.53 -41.90
CA PRO A 2 0.19 -17.55 -40.55
C PRO A 2 -0.93 -18.02 -39.63
N SER A 3 -0.68 -19.14 -38.96
CA SER A 3 -1.59 -19.72 -37.98
C SER A 3 -1.78 -18.73 -36.83
N SER A 4 -3.03 -18.28 -36.70
CA SER A 4 -3.60 -17.60 -35.55
C SER A 4 -3.19 -18.29 -34.25
N HIS A 5 -2.20 -17.73 -33.56
CA HIS A 5 -2.01 -17.98 -32.13
C HIS A 5 -3.23 -17.36 -31.44
N SER A 6 -4.18 -18.21 -31.06
CA SER A 6 -5.23 -17.83 -30.11
C SER A 6 -4.54 -17.35 -28.84
N PRO A 7 -5.07 -16.34 -28.12
CA PRO A 7 -4.52 -15.96 -26.83
C PRO A 7 -4.72 -17.14 -25.89
N GLU A 8 -3.65 -17.89 -25.72
CA GLU A 8 -3.51 -18.97 -24.75
C GLU A 8 -3.95 -18.40 -23.41
N SER A 9 -5.01 -18.97 -22.84
CA SER A 9 -5.56 -18.58 -21.55
C SER A 9 -4.43 -18.58 -20.53
N ALA A 10 -3.97 -17.38 -20.12
CA ALA A 10 -2.84 -17.24 -19.21
C ALA A 10 -3.08 -18.10 -17.97
N THR A 11 -2.12 -18.97 -17.66
CA THR A 11 -2.29 -19.86 -16.50
C THR A 11 -2.31 -19.02 -15.22
N PRO A 12 -2.96 -19.48 -14.13
CA PRO A 12 -2.91 -18.79 -12.85
C PRO A 12 -1.48 -18.57 -12.32
N GLU A 13 -0.55 -19.44 -12.72
CA GLU A 13 0.88 -19.31 -12.38
C GLU A 13 1.54 -18.16 -13.17
N ASP A 14 1.23 -18.03 -14.46
CA ASP A 14 1.68 -16.88 -15.26
C ASP A 14 1.13 -15.56 -14.73
N ALA A 15 -0.13 -15.54 -14.30
CA ALA A 15 -0.76 -14.36 -13.71
C ALA A 15 -0.07 -13.95 -12.41
N ARG A 16 0.24 -14.92 -11.52
CA ARG A 16 1.01 -14.67 -10.30
C ARG A 16 2.41 -14.14 -10.58
N HIS A 17 3.11 -14.73 -11.54
CA HIS A 17 4.45 -14.29 -11.91
C HIS A 17 4.45 -12.86 -12.45
N ARG A 18 3.53 -12.53 -13.36
CA ARG A 18 3.36 -11.17 -13.90
C ARG A 18 2.96 -10.18 -12.81
N ALA A 19 2.05 -10.55 -11.91
CA ALA A 19 1.66 -9.70 -10.80
C ALA A 19 2.86 -9.39 -9.90
N HIS A 20 3.70 -10.39 -9.62
CA HIS A 20 4.93 -10.19 -8.86
C HIS A 20 5.89 -9.21 -9.55
N GLN A 21 6.06 -9.32 -10.87
CA GLN A 21 6.86 -8.38 -11.65
C GLN A 21 6.30 -6.95 -11.58
N GLU A 22 4.97 -6.79 -11.65
CA GLU A 22 4.33 -5.48 -11.50
C GLU A 22 4.54 -4.89 -10.09
N LEU A 23 4.50 -5.71 -9.04
CA LEU A 23 4.82 -5.25 -7.69
C LEU A 23 6.29 -4.85 -7.53
N GLN A 24 7.22 -5.59 -8.14
CA GLN A 24 8.63 -5.21 -8.17
C GLN A 24 8.84 -3.89 -8.93
N ARG A 25 8.12 -3.69 -10.03
CA ARG A 25 8.12 -2.43 -10.78
C ARG A 25 7.59 -1.28 -9.94
N ALA A 26 6.48 -1.48 -9.21
CA ALA A 26 5.92 -0.48 -8.31
C ALA A 26 6.95 -0.04 -7.25
N TYR A 27 7.65 -1.00 -6.64
CA TYR A 27 8.72 -0.74 -5.67
C TYR A 27 9.89 0.07 -6.26
N LEU A 28 10.32 -0.26 -7.49
CA LEU A 28 11.36 0.48 -8.17
C LEU A 28 10.94 1.92 -8.45
N LEU A 29 9.73 2.11 -8.99
CA LEU A 29 9.20 3.42 -9.37
C LEU A 29 9.05 4.35 -8.16
N ILE A 30 8.51 3.87 -7.05
CA ILE A 30 8.40 4.69 -5.83
C ILE A 30 9.77 5.09 -5.28
N THR A 31 10.80 4.24 -5.44
CA THR A 31 12.18 4.57 -5.03
C THR A 31 12.73 5.77 -5.81
N TYR A 32 12.29 5.96 -7.05
CA TYR A 32 12.65 7.11 -7.89
C TYR A 32 11.64 8.26 -7.84
N GLY A 33 10.63 8.18 -6.95
CA GLY A 33 9.61 9.21 -6.79
C GLY A 33 8.50 9.19 -7.85
N HIS A 34 8.50 8.21 -8.77
CA HIS A 34 7.48 8.04 -9.80
C HIS A 34 6.19 7.46 -9.21
N CYS A 35 5.43 8.30 -8.52
CA CYS A 35 4.29 7.87 -7.72
C CYS A 35 3.14 7.40 -8.61
N THR A 36 2.84 8.12 -9.70
CA THR A 36 1.74 7.77 -10.61
C THR A 36 1.98 6.39 -11.26
N GLU A 37 3.15 6.15 -11.83
CA GLU A 37 3.46 4.88 -12.48
C GLU A 37 3.54 3.72 -11.48
N ALA A 38 3.96 4.00 -10.23
CA ALA A 38 3.96 2.99 -9.17
C ALA A 38 2.53 2.56 -8.81
N LEU A 39 1.57 3.50 -8.76
CA LEU A 39 0.16 3.20 -8.53
C LEU A 39 -0.42 2.37 -9.68
N GLU A 40 -0.12 2.70 -10.93
CA GLU A 40 -0.54 1.93 -12.11
C GLU A 40 0.02 0.49 -12.10
N ALA A 41 1.24 0.30 -11.62
CA ALA A 41 1.82 -1.03 -11.46
C ALA A 41 1.10 -1.84 -10.36
N CYS A 42 0.75 -1.23 -9.23
CA CYS A 42 -0.10 -1.87 -8.23
C CYS A 42 -1.50 -2.22 -8.76
N GLU A 43 -2.10 -1.37 -9.60
CA GLU A 43 -3.40 -1.64 -10.23
C GLU A 43 -3.33 -2.84 -11.18
N ARG A 44 -2.32 -2.90 -12.05
CA ARG A 44 -2.12 -4.06 -12.94
C ARG A 44 -1.86 -5.35 -12.15
N ALA A 45 -1.12 -5.29 -11.04
CA ALA A 45 -0.96 -6.43 -10.14
C ALA A 45 -2.29 -6.86 -9.49
N ALA A 46 -3.16 -5.92 -9.12
CA ALA A 46 -4.46 -6.21 -8.55
C ALA A 46 -5.44 -6.83 -9.57
N GLU A 47 -5.37 -6.42 -10.85
CA GLU A 47 -6.16 -7.03 -11.93
C GLU A 47 -5.76 -8.49 -12.17
N LEU A 48 -4.46 -8.79 -12.06
CA LEU A 48 -3.93 -10.15 -12.20
C LEU A 48 -4.23 -11.03 -10.98
N LEU A 49 -4.34 -10.44 -9.79
CA LEU A 49 -4.61 -11.12 -8.53
C LEU A 49 -5.73 -10.43 -7.72
N PRO A 50 -7.00 -10.53 -8.17
CA PRO A 50 -8.11 -9.78 -7.57
C PRO A 50 -8.41 -10.15 -6.11
N ASP A 51 -8.07 -11.38 -5.71
CA ASP A 51 -8.29 -11.89 -4.34
C ASP A 51 -7.04 -11.80 -3.45
N HIS A 52 -5.94 -11.21 -3.95
CA HIS A 52 -4.72 -11.06 -3.17
C HIS A 52 -4.65 -9.65 -2.56
N PRO A 53 -4.41 -9.50 -1.25
CA PRO A 53 -4.45 -8.18 -0.61
C PRO A 53 -3.24 -7.30 -0.94
N LEU A 54 -2.07 -7.92 -1.13
CA LEU A 54 -0.78 -7.21 -1.25
C LEU A 54 -0.74 -6.06 -2.28
N PRO A 55 -1.26 -6.19 -3.52
CA PRO A 55 -1.29 -5.07 -4.46
C PRO A 55 -2.01 -3.83 -3.92
N LEU A 56 -3.15 -4.01 -3.26
CA LEU A 56 -3.91 -2.91 -2.66
C LEU A 56 -3.26 -2.40 -1.37
N THR A 57 -2.62 -3.28 -0.58
CA THR A 57 -1.85 -2.89 0.60
C THR A 57 -0.67 -2.00 0.21
N LEU A 58 0.09 -2.38 -0.83
CA LEU A 58 1.20 -1.58 -1.37
C LEU A 58 0.74 -0.28 -2.02
N LYS A 59 -0.39 -0.30 -2.75
CA LYS A 59 -1.05 0.92 -3.23
C LYS A 59 -1.34 1.88 -2.07
N GLY A 60 -1.83 1.37 -0.94
CA GLY A 60 -2.00 2.14 0.29
C GLY A 60 -0.70 2.79 0.79
N GLY A 61 0.40 2.05 0.81
CA GLY A 61 1.73 2.56 1.17
C GLY A 61 2.23 3.67 0.24
N ILE A 62 2.07 3.51 -1.07
CA ILE A 62 2.44 4.54 -2.07
C ILE A 62 1.59 5.81 -1.88
N LEU A 63 0.29 5.66 -1.59
CA LEU A 63 -0.59 6.79 -1.29
C LEU A 63 -0.19 7.50 0.01
N ILE A 64 0.38 6.79 0.99
CA ILE A 64 0.97 7.42 2.19
C ILE A 64 2.20 8.24 1.80
N ALA A 65 3.12 7.65 1.04
CA ALA A 65 4.37 8.28 0.63
C ALA A 65 4.16 9.56 -0.21
N SER A 66 3.11 9.57 -1.03
CA SER A 66 2.68 10.71 -1.85
C SER A 66 1.78 11.71 -1.12
N GLY A 67 1.47 11.47 0.16
CA GLY A 67 0.60 12.30 1.01
C GLY A 67 -0.88 12.28 0.67
N GLN A 68 -1.31 11.36 -0.19
CA GLN A 68 -2.71 11.13 -0.55
C GLN A 68 -3.44 10.33 0.54
N LEU A 69 -3.33 10.78 1.79
CA LEU A 69 -3.79 10.07 2.99
C LEU A 69 -5.28 9.70 2.98
N PRO A 70 -6.22 10.54 2.48
CA PRO A 70 -7.62 10.15 2.39
C PRO A 70 -7.85 8.96 1.47
N LEU A 71 -7.11 8.88 0.35
CA LEU A 71 -7.17 7.75 -0.57
C LEU A 71 -6.51 6.52 0.05
N ALA A 72 -5.33 6.67 0.67
CA ALA A 72 -4.64 5.58 1.36
C ALA A 72 -5.57 4.84 2.33
N ILE A 73 -6.28 5.60 3.19
CA ILE A 73 -7.19 5.00 4.16
C ILE A 73 -8.38 4.31 3.51
N ARG A 74 -8.94 4.86 2.44
CA ARG A 74 -10.05 4.20 1.74
C ARG A 74 -9.59 2.87 1.15
N THR A 75 -8.43 2.86 0.48
CA THR A 75 -7.82 1.66 -0.11
C THR A 75 -7.53 0.61 0.96
N LEU A 76 -6.86 0.98 2.04
CA LEU A 76 -6.48 0.04 3.12
C LEU A 76 -7.71 -0.44 3.91
N GLN A 77 -8.73 0.41 4.07
CA GLN A 77 -9.99 0.00 4.67
C GLN A 77 -10.74 -1.01 3.78
N GLN A 78 -10.60 -0.95 2.45
CA GLN A 78 -11.12 -1.99 1.57
C GLN A 78 -10.41 -3.31 1.81
N VAL A 79 -9.08 -3.32 1.88
CA VAL A 79 -8.29 -4.52 2.19
C VAL A 79 -8.71 -5.13 3.52
N LYS A 80 -8.75 -4.33 4.60
CA LYS A 80 -9.14 -4.83 5.94
C LYS A 80 -10.57 -5.41 5.98
N ARG A 81 -11.48 -5.00 5.08
CA ARG A 81 -12.83 -5.58 5.01
C ARG A 81 -12.83 -6.98 4.39
N THR A 82 -11.99 -7.20 3.37
CA THR A 82 -11.92 -8.47 2.63
C THR A 82 -10.88 -9.45 3.19
N HIS A 83 -9.78 -8.94 3.72
CA HIS A 83 -8.65 -9.67 4.32
C HIS A 83 -8.35 -9.10 5.71
N ARG A 84 -9.07 -9.59 6.72
CA ARG A 84 -8.94 -9.12 8.11
C ARG A 84 -7.61 -9.50 8.76
N ASP A 85 -6.96 -10.52 8.20
CA ASP A 85 -5.67 -11.09 8.58
C ASP A 85 -4.47 -10.37 7.96
N ASP A 86 -4.68 -9.43 7.03
CA ASP A 86 -3.60 -8.59 6.53
C ASP A 86 -3.18 -7.54 7.59
N ILE A 87 -2.19 -7.95 8.39
CA ILE A 87 -1.58 -7.13 9.44
C ILE A 87 -0.91 -5.88 8.84
N LEU A 88 -0.27 -6.01 7.67
CA LEU A 88 0.42 -4.89 7.02
C LEU A 88 -0.57 -3.81 6.59
N ALA A 89 -1.73 -4.21 6.04
CA ALA A 89 -2.80 -3.27 5.70
C ALA A 89 -3.32 -2.51 6.93
N SER A 90 -3.43 -3.18 8.07
CA SER A 90 -3.83 -2.54 9.33
C SER A 90 -2.76 -1.56 9.84
N ILE A 91 -1.47 -1.92 9.75
CA ILE A 91 -0.35 -1.05 10.11
C ILE A 91 -0.35 0.21 9.25
N TYR A 92 -0.38 0.07 7.91
CA TYR A 92 -0.44 1.22 7.00
C TYR A 92 -1.71 2.04 7.20
N MET A 93 -2.85 1.43 7.52
CA MET A 93 -4.08 2.16 7.78
C MET A 93 -3.95 3.02 9.04
N ALA A 94 -3.30 2.49 10.08
CA ALA A 94 -3.01 3.23 11.30
C ALA A 94 -2.06 4.41 11.00
N GLU A 95 -1.00 4.17 10.25
CA GLU A 95 -0.02 5.19 9.86
C GLU A 95 -0.66 6.32 9.05
N ALA A 96 -1.46 5.97 8.02
CA ALA A 96 -2.20 6.94 7.24
C ALA A 96 -3.19 7.74 8.10
N CYS A 97 -3.80 7.11 9.12
CA CYS A 97 -4.65 7.83 10.08
C CYS A 97 -3.85 8.78 10.94
N PHE A 98 -2.66 8.37 11.39
CA PHE A 98 -1.78 9.18 12.21
C PHE A 98 -1.33 10.43 11.46
N LEU A 99 -0.75 10.25 10.26
CA LEU A 99 -0.28 11.35 9.42
C LEU A 99 -1.40 12.32 8.98
N ALA A 100 -2.66 11.87 9.00
CA ALA A 100 -3.81 12.70 8.68
C ALA A 100 -4.40 13.44 9.90
N GLY A 101 -3.70 13.45 11.04
CA GLY A 101 -4.17 14.07 12.29
C GLY A 101 -5.23 13.26 13.04
N ARG A 102 -5.57 12.05 12.58
CA ARG A 102 -6.61 11.20 13.19
C ARG A 102 -6.01 10.26 14.23
N HIS A 103 -5.29 10.79 15.21
CA HIS A 103 -4.46 9.99 16.12
C HIS A 103 -5.26 8.99 16.94
N ARG A 104 -6.43 9.38 17.47
CA ARG A 104 -7.34 8.45 18.16
C ARG A 104 -7.74 7.24 17.30
N ARG A 105 -7.91 7.45 15.99
CA ARG A 105 -8.24 6.37 15.06
C ARG A 105 -7.01 5.51 14.76
N ALA A 106 -5.84 6.11 14.62
CA ALA A 106 -4.59 5.39 14.41
C ALA A 106 -4.31 4.39 15.53
N TRP A 107 -4.36 4.84 16.79
CA TRP A 107 -4.20 3.99 17.97
C TRP A 107 -5.21 2.85 18.01
N ARG A 108 -6.50 3.17 17.77
CA ARG A 108 -7.54 2.14 17.73
C ARG A 108 -7.27 1.07 16.68
N VAL A 109 -6.80 1.45 15.49
CA VAL A 109 -6.49 0.47 14.43
C VAL A 109 -5.36 -0.45 14.86
N LEU A 110 -4.31 0.06 15.51
CA LEU A 110 -3.23 -0.78 16.03
C LEU A 110 -3.69 -1.69 17.19
N ASP A 111 -4.56 -1.21 18.06
CA ASP A 111 -5.08 -1.97 19.20
C ASP A 111 -6.09 -3.06 18.78
N GLU A 112 -6.72 -2.90 17.61
CA GLU A 112 -7.58 -3.92 17.00
C GLU A 112 -6.78 -5.06 16.34
N ILE A 113 -5.46 -4.93 16.19
CA ILE A 113 -4.63 -5.99 15.64
C ILE A 113 -4.53 -7.10 16.68
N ASP A 114 -4.88 -8.33 16.29
CA ASP A 114 -4.75 -9.50 17.15
C ASP A 114 -3.28 -9.68 17.59
N PRO A 115 -2.98 -9.74 18.90
CA PRO A 115 -1.60 -9.80 19.38
C PRO A 115 -0.86 -11.07 18.96
N GLU A 116 -1.55 -12.20 18.86
CA GLU A 116 -0.94 -13.48 18.47
C GLU A 116 -0.61 -13.47 16.97
N ALA A 117 -1.54 -13.02 16.13
CA ALA A 117 -1.29 -12.82 14.71
C ALA A 117 -0.19 -11.78 14.45
N LEU A 118 -0.14 -10.72 15.25
CA LEU A 118 0.93 -9.72 15.17
C LEU A 118 2.29 -10.33 15.51
N ALA A 119 2.38 -11.12 16.59
CA ALA A 119 3.64 -11.74 17.02
C ALA A 119 4.20 -12.73 15.98
N GLN A 120 3.33 -13.38 15.20
CA GLN A 120 3.71 -14.30 14.13
C GLN A 120 3.96 -13.58 12.79
N SER A 121 3.61 -12.31 12.67
CA SER A 121 3.77 -11.52 11.45
C SER A 121 5.21 -11.01 11.30
N PRO A 122 5.78 -11.02 10.08
CA PRO A 122 7.07 -10.37 9.81
C PRO A 122 7.04 -8.85 10.04
N HIS A 123 5.85 -8.26 10.27
CA HIS A 123 5.66 -6.82 10.50
C HIS A 123 5.44 -6.46 11.98
N ALA A 124 5.67 -7.40 12.91
CA ALA A 124 5.57 -7.17 14.35
C ALA A 124 6.41 -5.97 14.80
N GLU A 125 7.68 -5.95 14.40
CA GLU A 125 8.64 -4.91 14.78
C GLU A 125 8.20 -3.53 14.28
N LEU A 126 7.66 -3.46 13.06
CA LEU A 126 7.15 -2.21 12.49
C LEU A 126 5.98 -1.65 13.33
N ALA A 127 5.03 -2.50 13.72
CA ALA A 127 3.91 -2.06 14.55
C ALA A 127 4.38 -1.54 15.92
N LEU A 128 5.34 -2.22 16.55
CA LEU A 128 5.90 -1.82 17.84
C LEU A 128 6.67 -0.49 17.73
N ALA A 129 7.50 -0.35 16.70
CA ALA A 129 8.25 0.87 16.44
C ALA A 129 7.32 2.08 16.22
N LEU A 130 6.21 1.90 15.49
CA LEU A 130 5.21 2.95 15.32
C LEU A 130 4.53 3.33 16.64
N ARG A 131 4.14 2.35 17.47
CA ARG A 131 3.58 2.62 18.81
C ARG A 131 4.55 3.43 19.66
N GLU A 132 5.81 3.01 19.73
CA GLU A 132 6.83 3.71 20.49
C GLU A 132 7.01 5.15 19.99
N THR A 133 7.20 5.31 18.69
CA THR A 133 7.41 6.61 18.06
C THR A 133 6.22 7.56 18.28
N TRP A 134 5.00 7.11 18.02
CA TRP A 134 3.80 7.94 18.16
C TRP A 134 3.48 8.30 19.61
N SER A 135 3.94 7.50 20.58
CA SER A 135 3.78 7.84 22.00
C SER A 135 4.65 9.04 22.42
N GLN A 136 5.71 9.31 21.66
CA GLN A 136 6.68 10.36 21.94
C GLN A 136 6.42 11.64 21.14
N ILE A 137 5.65 11.58 20.06
CA ILE A 137 5.38 12.72 19.16
C ILE A 137 4.06 13.40 19.53
N PRO A 138 4.07 14.65 20.04
CA PRO A 138 2.88 15.43 20.25
C PRO A 138 2.15 15.72 18.93
N PRO A 139 0.81 15.77 18.91
CA PRO A 139 0.04 16.02 17.70
C PRO A 139 0.41 17.31 16.96
N ASP A 140 0.84 18.33 17.71
CA ASP A 140 1.11 19.67 17.20
C ASP A 140 2.51 19.80 16.58
N GLU A 141 3.36 18.78 16.72
CA GLU A 141 4.74 18.78 16.22
C GLU A 141 4.91 18.08 14.87
N LEU A 142 3.86 17.41 14.36
CA LEU A 142 3.93 16.72 13.07
C LEU A 142 3.89 17.71 11.91
N PRO A 143 4.89 17.69 11.01
CA PRO A 143 4.82 18.47 9.79
C PRO A 143 3.68 17.96 8.91
N LYS A 144 3.15 18.84 8.05
CA LYS A 144 2.18 18.42 7.05
C LYS A 144 2.82 17.39 6.11
N PRO A 145 2.10 16.32 5.72
CA PRO A 145 2.61 15.35 4.76
C PRO A 145 2.99 16.01 3.45
N LEU A 146 4.03 15.50 2.79
CA LEU A 146 4.39 15.86 1.43
C LEU A 146 3.21 15.56 0.50
N GLN A 147 2.72 16.54 -0.26
CA GLN A 147 1.67 16.32 -1.26
C GLN A 147 2.32 16.29 -2.64
N VAL A 148 2.46 15.08 -3.19
CA VAL A 148 2.93 14.91 -4.57
C VAL A 148 1.77 15.23 -5.53
N ASN A 149 2.02 16.12 -6.47
CA ASN A 149 1.07 16.43 -7.54
C ASN A 149 1.15 15.33 -8.61
N LEU A 150 0.25 14.34 -8.52
CA LEU A 150 0.21 13.21 -9.45
C LEU A 150 -0.14 13.62 -10.89
N ASP A 151 -0.70 14.82 -11.08
CA ASP A 151 -1.05 15.35 -12.40
C ASP A 151 0.17 15.97 -13.13
N ASP A 152 1.24 16.35 -12.41
CA ASP A 152 2.40 17.09 -12.93
C ASP A 152 3.56 16.20 -13.38
N GLU A 153 3.58 14.91 -12.98
CA GLU A 153 4.65 13.95 -13.30
C GLU A 153 4.68 13.53 -14.79
N SER A 154 3.80 14.09 -15.62
CA SER A 154 3.64 13.76 -17.05
C SER A 154 4.72 14.35 -17.97
N GLN A 155 5.70 15.10 -17.48
CA GLN A 155 6.78 15.60 -18.34
C GLN A 155 8.06 14.78 -18.19
N PRO A 156 8.40 13.93 -19.17
CA PRO A 156 9.76 13.43 -19.26
C PRO A 156 10.68 14.63 -19.46
N ILE A 157 11.71 14.75 -18.61
CA ILE A 157 12.83 15.65 -18.86
C ILE A 157 13.46 15.15 -20.18
N ALA A 158 13.32 15.95 -21.23
CA ALA A 158 13.83 15.69 -22.58
C ALA A 158 15.36 15.66 -22.64
#